data_AF-A0A501XNT4-F1
#
_entry.id   AF-A0A501XNT4-F1
#
_cell.length_a   1.000
_cell.length_b   1.000
_cell.length_c   1.000
_cell.angle_alpha   90.00
_cell.angle_beta   90.00
_cell.angle_gamma   90.00
#
_symmetry.space_group_name_H-M   'P 1'
#
loop_
_entity.id
_entity.type
_entity.pdbx_description
1 polymer ?
#
loop_
_entity_poly.entity_id
_entity_poly.type
_entity_poly.pdbx_seq_one_letter_code
_entity_poly.pdbx_strand_id
1 'polypeptide(L)'
;MARDNLSPHYQLACRWVPWLLAYTGARVGEIAQLRAEDVMKVDGVHVLNITPAAGSVKTGQYRHVPLHTHLIDMGFLDVAEAKGNGPLFYASEAATRRTDKASKSLAEKVGQKVRDMVREVGISAADVEQPNHAWRHRFKTLSRRWGLDSEAAHHMQGHATETEGQDYGSWPVERLSAEIEKLPRYEVKALQSS
;
A
#
# COMPACT_ATOMS: atom_id res chain seq x y z
N MET A 1 20.52 -6.77 -12.19
CA MET A 1 21.37 -6.83 -10.99
C MET A 1 20.91 -8.01 -10.15
N ALA A 2 21.83 -8.82 -9.60
CA ALA A 2 21.45 -9.86 -8.65
C ALA A 2 20.74 -9.21 -7.44
N ARG A 3 19.58 -9.75 -7.05
CA ARG A 3 18.72 -9.18 -5.99
C ARG A 3 19.41 -9.15 -4.61
N ASP A 4 20.52 -9.86 -4.47
CA ASP A 4 21.23 -10.10 -3.20
C ASP A 4 22.07 -8.90 -2.71
N ASN A 5 22.32 -7.89 -3.55
CA ASN A 5 23.04 -6.67 -3.17
C ASN A 5 22.14 -5.48 -2.79
N LEU A 6 20.84 -5.72 -2.61
CA LEU A 6 19.88 -4.69 -2.23
C LEU A 6 19.84 -4.51 -0.71
N SER A 7 19.68 -3.27 -0.23
CA SER A 7 19.51 -3.05 1.21
C SER A 7 18.27 -3.80 1.74
N PRO A 8 18.28 -4.30 3.00
CA PRO A 8 17.15 -5.07 3.54
C PRO A 8 15.80 -4.34 3.42
N HIS A 9 15.79 -3.03 3.67
CA HIS A 9 14.61 -2.17 3.49
C HIS A 9 14.09 -2.15 2.04
N TYR A 10 14.99 -2.18 1.07
CA TYR A 10 14.59 -2.17 -0.33
C TYR A 10 14.07 -3.55 -0.78
N GLN A 11 14.66 -4.64 -0.28
CA GLN A 11 14.11 -5.98 -0.50
C GLN A 11 12.69 -6.10 0.06
N LEU A 12 12.47 -5.60 1.28
CA LEU A 12 11.15 -5.48 1.91
C LEU A 12 10.18 -4.66 1.04
N ALA A 13 10.62 -3.51 0.53
CA ALA A 13 9.80 -2.66 -0.32
C ALA A 13 9.41 -3.37 -1.63
N CYS A 14 10.36 -4.00 -2.30
CA CYS A 14 10.12 -4.77 -3.52
C CYS A 14 9.15 -5.93 -3.29
N ARG A 15 9.26 -6.59 -2.13
CA ARG A 15 8.40 -7.71 -1.76
C ARG A 15 6.97 -7.24 -1.47
N TRP A 16 6.79 -6.22 -0.65
CA TRP A 16 5.48 -5.92 -0.04
C TRP A 16 4.71 -4.79 -0.69
N VAL A 17 5.38 -3.74 -1.17
CA VAL A 17 4.68 -2.58 -1.74
C VAL A 17 3.75 -2.97 -2.89
N PRO A 18 4.15 -3.82 -3.87
CA PRO A 18 3.24 -4.24 -4.93
C PRO A 18 2.01 -5.00 -4.42
N TRP A 19 2.18 -5.91 -3.45
CA TRP A 19 1.06 -6.68 -2.89
C TRP A 19 0.06 -5.80 -2.15
N LEU A 20 0.57 -4.88 -1.32
CA LEU A 20 -0.27 -3.92 -0.62
C LEU A 20 -1.05 -3.06 -1.62
N LEU A 21 -0.40 -2.54 -2.66
CA LEU A 21 -1.08 -1.76 -3.70
C LEU A 21 -2.12 -2.57 -4.48
N ALA A 22 -1.82 -3.84 -4.76
CA ALA A 22 -2.69 -4.73 -5.53
C ALA A 22 -4.02 -5.01 -4.81
N TYR A 23 -3.98 -5.13 -3.48
CA TYR A 23 -5.14 -5.42 -2.64
C TYR A 23 -5.86 -4.19 -2.08
N THR A 24 -5.19 -3.05 -1.97
CA THR A 24 -5.77 -1.85 -1.33
C THR A 24 -6.08 -0.73 -2.30
N GLY A 25 -5.42 -0.71 -3.47
CA GLY A 25 -5.48 0.44 -4.37
C GLY A 25 -4.96 1.74 -3.74
N ALA A 26 -4.16 1.69 -2.68
CA ALA A 26 -3.56 2.87 -2.04
C ALA A 26 -2.57 3.61 -2.96
N ARG A 27 -2.10 4.80 -2.56
CA ARG A 27 -1.06 5.52 -3.33
C ARG A 27 0.27 4.88 -3.00
N VAL A 28 1.16 4.73 -3.99
CA VAL A 28 2.52 4.22 -3.72
C VAL A 28 3.24 5.03 -2.65
N GLY A 29 3.03 6.35 -2.58
CA GLY A 29 3.60 7.20 -1.54
C GLY A 29 3.07 6.87 -0.15
N GLU A 30 1.75 6.63 -0.03
CA GLU A 30 1.10 6.24 1.23
C GLU A 30 1.64 4.89 1.73
N ILE A 31 1.81 3.91 0.83
CA ILE A 31 2.38 2.62 1.20
C ILE A 31 3.89 2.73 1.47
N ALA A 32 4.63 3.49 0.67
CA ALA A 32 6.08 3.61 0.82
C ALA A 32 6.50 4.30 2.13
N GLN A 33 5.64 5.14 2.71
CA GLN A 33 5.85 5.79 4.00
C GLN A 33 5.28 5.04 5.20
N LEU A 34 4.64 3.88 4.97
CA LEU A 34 3.98 3.11 6.02
C LEU A 34 4.96 2.73 7.13
N ARG A 35 4.52 2.89 8.37
CA ARG A 35 5.29 2.56 9.57
C ARG A 35 4.74 1.30 10.23
N ALA A 36 5.52 0.68 11.11
CA ALA A 36 5.11 -0.52 11.83
C ALA A 36 3.85 -0.25 12.67
N GLU A 37 3.79 0.90 13.35
CA GLU A 37 2.65 1.33 14.16
C GLU A 37 1.39 1.65 13.33
N ASP A 38 1.53 1.80 12.01
CA ASP A 38 0.39 1.99 11.11
C ASP A 38 -0.26 0.64 10.71
N VAL A 39 0.35 -0.50 11.07
CA VAL A 39 -0.27 -1.83 10.90
C VAL A 39 -0.87 -2.23 12.24
N MET A 40 -2.19 -2.15 12.35
CA MET A 40 -2.89 -2.25 13.63
C MET A 40 -4.16 -3.08 13.52
N LYS A 41 -4.81 -3.31 14.68
CA LYS A 41 -6.09 -4.02 14.77
C LYS A 41 -7.16 -3.06 15.28
N VAL A 42 -8.26 -2.95 14.55
CA VAL A 42 -9.43 -2.11 14.89
C VAL A 42 -10.65 -3.00 14.83
N ASP A 43 -11.43 -3.06 15.91
CA ASP A 43 -12.65 -3.88 16.02
C ASP A 43 -12.47 -5.33 15.55
N GLY A 44 -11.32 -5.93 15.85
CA GLY A 44 -11.00 -7.30 15.47
C GLY A 44 -10.41 -7.47 14.06
N VAL A 45 -10.38 -6.43 13.24
CA VAL A 45 -9.90 -6.42 11.86
C VAL A 45 -8.48 -5.87 11.78
N HIS A 46 -7.57 -6.56 11.08
CA HIS A 46 -6.25 -6.02 10.78
C HIS A 46 -6.34 -4.97 9.66
N VAL A 47 -5.78 -3.79 9.89
CA VAL A 47 -5.87 -2.64 8.98
C VAL A 47 -4.51 -1.98 8.77
N LEU A 48 -4.39 -1.31 7.63
CA LEU A 48 -3.43 -0.24 7.40
C LEU A 48 -4.06 1.08 7.83
N ASN A 49 -3.38 1.82 8.69
CA ASN A 49 -3.71 3.17 9.05
C ASN A 49 -3.00 4.15 8.11
N ILE A 50 -3.73 4.71 7.14
CA ILE A 50 -3.17 5.73 6.26
C ILE A 50 -3.42 7.10 6.89
N THR A 51 -2.33 7.73 7.34
CA THR A 51 -2.38 8.95 8.15
C THR A 51 -1.34 9.99 7.69
N PRO A 52 -1.65 11.30 7.76
CA PRO A 52 -0.66 12.35 7.52
C PRO A 52 0.52 12.34 8.50
N ALA A 53 0.39 11.66 9.66
CA ALA A 53 1.49 11.51 10.61
C ALA A 53 2.68 10.70 10.07
N ALA A 54 2.43 9.80 9.11
CA ALA A 54 3.49 9.02 8.45
C ALA A 54 4.21 9.81 7.33
N GLY A 55 3.60 10.91 6.86
CA GLY A 55 4.07 11.74 5.77
C GLY A 55 2.93 12.25 4.89
N SER A 56 3.23 13.07 3.89
CA SER A 56 2.23 13.78 3.09
C SER A 56 1.19 12.85 2.45
N VAL A 57 -0.06 12.95 2.89
CA VAL A 57 -1.22 12.33 2.25
C VAL A 57 -1.87 13.36 1.32
N LYS A 58 -2.02 13.04 0.03
CA LYS A 58 -2.42 14.00 -1.03
C LYS A 58 -3.76 14.69 -0.79
N THR A 59 -4.63 14.12 0.06
CA THR A 59 -5.93 14.69 0.43
C THR A 59 -6.01 15.08 1.91
N GLY A 60 -4.98 14.81 2.71
CA GLY A 60 -4.98 15.03 4.16
C GLY A 60 -5.91 14.11 4.96
N GLN A 61 -6.66 13.21 4.32
CA GLN A 61 -7.68 12.39 4.98
C GLN A 61 -7.09 11.11 5.55
N TYR A 62 -7.31 10.93 6.86
CA TYR A 62 -7.07 9.70 7.59
C TYR A 62 -8.05 8.60 7.16
N ARG A 63 -7.58 7.35 7.05
CA ARG A 63 -8.47 6.20 6.84
C ARG A 63 -7.86 4.88 7.29
N HIS A 64 -8.74 3.98 7.70
CA HIS A 64 -8.43 2.57 7.86
C HIS A 64 -8.69 1.81 6.56
N VAL A 65 -7.71 1.02 6.14
CA VAL A 65 -7.85 0.12 4.99
C VAL A 65 -7.60 -1.30 5.47
N PRO A 66 -8.61 -2.19 5.49
CA PRO A 66 -8.41 -3.56 5.94
C PRO A 66 -7.35 -4.32 5.13
N LEU A 67 -6.67 -5.24 5.79
CA LEU A 67 -5.76 -6.17 5.15
C LEU A 67 -6.54 -7.40 4.70
N HIS A 68 -6.39 -7.73 3.42
CA HIS A 68 -6.90 -8.99 2.89
C HIS A 68 -6.21 -10.18 3.58
N THR A 69 -6.95 -11.24 3.91
CA THR A 69 -6.45 -12.45 4.58
C THR A 69 -5.20 -13.04 3.92
N HIS A 70 -5.17 -13.10 2.59
CA HIS A 70 -3.97 -13.47 1.82
C HIS A 70 -2.70 -12.68 2.17
N LEU A 71 -2.77 -11.37 2.47
CA LEU A 71 -1.59 -10.60 2.91
C LEU A 71 -1.11 -11.05 4.29
N ILE A 72 -2.06 -11.39 5.17
CA ILE A 72 -1.80 -11.92 6.50
C ILE A 72 -1.14 -13.30 6.37
N ASP A 73 -1.73 -14.20 5.58
CA ASP A 73 -1.22 -15.55 5.32
C ASP A 73 0.17 -15.53 4.66
N MET A 74 0.50 -14.50 3.88
CA MET A 74 1.83 -14.31 3.31
C MET A 74 2.88 -13.81 4.33
N GLY A 75 2.48 -13.48 5.57
CA GLY A 75 3.37 -13.04 6.64
C GLY A 75 3.58 -11.52 6.73
N PHE A 76 2.64 -10.70 6.24
CA PHE A 76 2.83 -9.24 6.30
C PHE A 76 2.81 -8.70 7.73
N LEU A 77 2.03 -9.30 8.63
CA LEU A 77 1.96 -8.87 10.02
C LEU A 77 3.31 -9.06 10.73
N ASP A 78 3.99 -10.18 10.47
CA ASP A 78 5.30 -10.50 11.03
C ASP A 78 6.35 -9.44 10.67
N VAL A 79 6.24 -8.83 9.48
CA VAL A 79 7.13 -7.76 9.03
C VAL A 79 6.97 -6.50 9.87
N ALA A 80 5.72 -6.14 10.20
CA ALA A 80 5.44 -4.99 11.05
C ALA A 80 5.85 -5.26 12.50
N GLU A 81 5.53 -6.45 13.02
CA GLU A 81 5.89 -6.86 14.37
C GLU A 81 7.41 -6.89 14.58
N ALA A 82 8.15 -7.51 13.65
CA ALA A 82 9.61 -7.57 13.71
C ALA A 82 10.27 -6.18 13.65
N LYS A 83 9.62 -5.20 13.01
CA LYS A 83 10.09 -3.81 12.98
C LYS A 83 9.79 -3.07 14.29
N GLY A 84 8.67 -3.36 14.93
CA GLY A 84 8.23 -2.75 16.20
C GLY A 84 7.71 -1.32 16.06
N ASN A 85 8.55 -0.38 15.59
CA ASN A 85 8.18 1.03 15.43
C ASN A 85 8.95 1.71 14.27
N GLY A 86 8.31 2.68 13.63
CA GLY A 86 8.89 3.51 12.57
C GLY A 86 8.78 2.92 11.16
N PRO A 87 9.39 3.57 10.16
CA PRO A 87 9.18 3.24 8.75
C PRO A 87 9.59 1.81 8.38
N LEU A 88 8.73 1.11 7.64
CA LEU A 88 8.97 -0.28 7.21
C LEU A 88 10.02 -0.35 6.09
N PHE A 89 9.96 0.60 5.15
CA PHE A 89 10.65 0.48 3.86
C PHE A 89 11.88 1.37 3.70
N TYR A 90 12.31 2.06 4.76
CA TYR A 90 13.55 2.82 4.80
C TYR A 90 14.05 2.99 6.25
N ALA A 91 15.34 3.29 6.40
CA ALA A 91 15.96 3.49 7.71
C ALA A 91 15.46 4.79 8.37
N SER A 92 15.10 4.70 9.65
CA SER A 92 14.57 5.82 10.44
C SER A 92 15.60 6.94 10.61
N GLU A 93 16.86 6.59 10.84
CA GLU A 93 17.96 7.53 11.06
C GLU A 93 18.23 8.41 9.83
N ALA A 94 18.04 7.83 8.64
CA ALA A 94 18.19 8.54 7.38
C ALA A 94 17.03 9.52 7.11
N ALA A 95 15.87 9.33 7.74
CA ALA A 95 14.74 10.24 7.63
C ALA A 95 14.98 11.52 8.46
N THR A 96 15.52 11.38 9.67
CA THR A 96 15.87 12.51 10.58
C THR A 96 16.99 13.40 10.08
N ARG A 97 17.90 12.89 9.24
CA ARG A 97 19.08 13.64 8.76
C ARG A 97 18.80 14.60 7.60
N ARG A 98 17.57 14.65 7.05
CA ARG A 98 17.27 15.48 5.87
C ARG A 98 16.39 16.66 6.23
N THR A 99 17.02 17.83 6.32
CA THR A 99 16.41 19.14 6.57
C THR A 99 16.04 19.89 5.28
N ASP A 100 16.51 19.42 4.12
CA ASP A 100 16.41 20.18 2.88
C ASP A 100 15.15 19.82 2.10
N LYS A 101 14.18 20.76 2.08
CA LYS A 101 12.90 20.64 1.33
C LYS A 101 13.06 20.38 -0.17
N ALA A 102 14.22 20.62 -0.76
CA ALA A 102 14.47 20.45 -2.20
C ALA A 102 14.70 18.99 -2.62
N SER A 103 14.99 18.08 -1.69
CA SER A 103 15.30 16.68 -2.00
C SER A 103 14.07 15.78 -1.84
N LYS A 104 13.82 14.88 -2.82
CA LYS A 104 12.81 13.81 -2.70
C LYS A 104 12.94 13.08 -1.37
N SER A 105 11.83 12.92 -0.65
CA SER A 105 11.70 12.15 0.60
C SER A 105 12.15 10.70 0.43
N LEU A 106 12.40 9.99 1.54
CA LEU A 106 12.84 8.59 1.45
C LEU A 106 11.72 7.70 0.90
N ALA A 107 10.47 7.94 1.33
CA ALA A 107 9.29 7.29 0.78
C ALA A 107 9.16 7.51 -0.74
N GLU A 108 9.40 8.71 -1.25
CA GLU A 108 9.39 8.97 -2.70
C GLU A 108 10.48 8.20 -3.45
N LYS A 109 11.67 8.06 -2.86
CA LYS A 109 12.76 7.24 -3.41
C LYS A 109 12.40 5.77 -3.40
N VAL A 110 11.81 5.25 -2.32
CA VAL A 110 11.30 3.87 -2.26
C VAL A 110 10.27 3.64 -3.36
N GLY A 111 9.27 4.52 -3.46
CA GLY A 111 8.25 4.44 -4.50
C GLY A 111 8.83 4.49 -5.91
N GLN A 112 9.88 5.28 -6.14
CA GLN A 112 10.60 5.29 -7.43
C GLN A 112 11.27 3.96 -7.71
N LYS A 113 12.00 3.40 -6.75
CA LYS A 113 12.70 2.13 -6.96
C LYS A 113 11.72 0.97 -7.20
N VAL A 114 10.59 0.93 -6.49
CA VAL A 114 9.54 -0.06 -6.74
C VAL A 114 8.99 0.08 -8.18
N ARG A 115 8.82 1.31 -8.68
CA ARG A 115 8.43 1.52 -10.09
C ARG A 115 9.48 1.01 -11.07
N ASP A 116 10.75 1.27 -10.79
CA ASP A 116 11.85 0.85 -11.66
C ASP A 116 11.92 -0.69 -11.71
N MET A 117 11.78 -1.36 -10.57
CA MET A 117 11.70 -2.83 -10.48
C MET A 117 10.49 -3.40 -11.26
N VAL A 118 9.32 -2.76 -11.21
CA VAL A 118 8.15 -3.18 -12.00
C VAL A 118 8.41 -3.07 -13.51
N ARG A 119 9.19 -2.07 -13.94
CA ARG A 119 9.59 -1.93 -15.35
C ARG A 119 10.58 -3.00 -15.78
N GLU A 120 11.51 -3.38 -14.90
CA GLU A 120 12.48 -4.45 -15.17
C GLU A 120 11.82 -5.81 -15.42
N VAL A 121 10.66 -6.08 -14.81
CA VAL A 121 9.90 -7.31 -15.05
C VAL A 121 9.03 -7.27 -16.32
N GLY A 122 9.21 -6.25 -17.17
CA GLY A 122 8.57 -6.14 -18.49
C GLY A 122 7.23 -5.42 -18.51
N ILE A 123 6.81 -4.79 -17.42
CA ILE A 123 5.59 -3.97 -17.39
C ILE A 123 5.98 -2.53 -17.74
N SER A 124 5.82 -2.13 -18.99
CA SER A 124 6.25 -0.81 -19.46
C SER A 124 5.21 0.28 -19.17
N ALA A 125 5.63 1.55 -19.19
CA ALA A 125 4.70 2.69 -19.09
C ALA A 125 3.82 2.86 -20.33
N ALA A 126 4.16 2.22 -21.46
CA ALA A 126 3.29 2.20 -22.65
C ALA A 126 2.09 1.26 -22.45
N ASP A 127 2.23 0.24 -21.59
CA ASP A 127 1.15 -0.68 -21.21
C ASP A 127 0.27 -0.11 -20.07
N VAL A 128 0.70 1.01 -19.48
CA VAL A 128 0.20 1.50 -18.21
C VAL A 128 0.30 3.03 -18.15
N GLU A 129 -0.81 3.71 -18.44
CA GLU A 129 -0.85 5.17 -18.67
C GLU A 129 -0.22 6.01 -17.54
N GLN A 130 -0.20 5.55 -16.29
CA GLN A 130 0.76 5.97 -15.26
C GLN A 130 0.98 4.84 -14.25
N PRO A 131 2.21 4.36 -13.94
CA PRO A 131 2.44 3.19 -13.08
C PRO A 131 1.80 3.27 -11.69
N ASN A 132 1.65 4.48 -11.15
CA ASN A 132 1.01 4.71 -9.84
C ASN A 132 -0.53 4.71 -9.91
N HIS A 133 -1.10 5.03 -11.07
CA HIS A 133 -2.53 4.89 -11.32
C HIS A 133 -2.88 3.47 -11.78
N ALA A 134 -1.93 2.71 -12.32
CA ALA A 134 -2.11 1.32 -12.74
C ALA A 134 -2.76 0.45 -11.68
N TRP A 135 -2.14 0.42 -10.49
CA TRP A 135 -2.62 -0.37 -9.37
C TRP A 135 -4.01 0.10 -8.91
N ARG A 136 -4.27 1.41 -9.00
CA ARG A 136 -5.55 2.01 -8.62
C ARG A 136 -6.66 1.71 -9.64
N HIS A 137 -6.38 1.84 -10.93
CA HIS A 137 -7.28 1.46 -12.01
C HIS A 137 -7.55 -0.03 -11.99
N ARG A 138 -6.51 -0.84 -11.75
CA ARG A 138 -6.63 -2.27 -11.61
C ARG A 138 -7.50 -2.64 -10.42
N PHE A 139 -7.25 -2.07 -9.24
CA PHE A 139 -8.10 -2.27 -8.06
C PHE A 139 -9.55 -1.90 -8.38
N LYS A 140 -9.82 -0.72 -8.94
CA LYS A 140 -11.18 -0.29 -9.33
C LYS A 140 -11.84 -1.23 -10.35
N THR A 141 -11.06 -1.75 -11.30
CA THR A 141 -11.53 -2.73 -12.29
C THR A 141 -11.89 -4.05 -11.62
N LEU A 142 -11.07 -4.52 -10.68
CA LEU A 142 -11.37 -5.73 -9.91
C LEU A 142 -12.52 -5.53 -8.94
N SER A 143 -12.63 -4.36 -8.31
CA SER A 143 -13.76 -4.00 -7.46
C SER A 143 -15.08 -4.17 -8.22
N ARG A 144 -15.15 -3.64 -9.45
CA ARG A 144 -16.31 -3.82 -10.33
C ARG A 144 -16.54 -5.27 -10.73
N ARG A 145 -15.47 -5.99 -11.07
CA ARG A 145 -15.55 -7.40 -11.52
C ARG A 145 -16.08 -8.32 -10.42
N TRP A 146 -15.66 -8.09 -9.18
CA TRP A 146 -15.95 -8.97 -8.03
C TRP A 146 -17.03 -8.40 -7.11
N GLY A 147 -17.76 -7.37 -7.54
CA GLY A 147 -18.92 -6.86 -6.83
C GLY A 147 -18.58 -6.20 -5.49
N LEU A 148 -17.42 -5.53 -5.40
CA LEU A 148 -17.12 -4.65 -4.29
C LEU A 148 -18.02 -3.41 -4.37
N ASP A 149 -18.50 -2.98 -3.22
CA ASP A 149 -19.20 -1.72 -3.10
C ASP A 149 -18.30 -0.57 -3.61
N SER A 150 -18.86 0.25 -4.50
CA SER A 150 -18.10 1.30 -5.20
C SER A 150 -17.69 2.42 -4.24
N GLU A 151 -18.49 2.71 -3.22
CA GLU A 151 -18.18 3.72 -2.21
C GLU A 151 -17.13 3.19 -1.23
N ALA A 152 -17.24 1.93 -0.79
CA ALA A 152 -16.21 1.27 0.01
C ALA A 152 -14.86 1.25 -0.73
N ALA A 153 -14.85 0.88 -2.01
CA ALA A 153 -13.65 0.88 -2.84
C ALA A 153 -13.06 2.29 -2.98
N HIS A 154 -13.90 3.32 -3.18
CA HIS A 154 -13.45 4.72 -3.22
C HIS A 154 -12.87 5.20 -1.89
N HIS A 155 -13.51 4.85 -0.78
CA HIS A 155 -13.05 5.14 0.57
C HIS A 155 -11.65 4.57 0.81
N MET A 156 -11.45 3.27 0.52
CA MET A 156 -10.15 2.61 0.68
C MET A 156 -9.05 3.21 -0.21
N GLN A 157 -9.38 3.62 -1.44
CA GLN A 157 -8.47 4.34 -2.32
C GLN A 157 -8.18 5.78 -1.88
N GLY A 158 -8.95 6.35 -0.95
CA GLY A 158 -8.80 7.74 -0.50
C GLY A 158 -9.00 8.74 -1.64
N HIS A 159 -10.04 8.52 -2.46
CA HIS A 159 -10.56 9.57 -3.34
C HIS A 159 -11.36 10.56 -2.49
N ALA A 160 -11.26 11.86 -2.80
CA ALA A 160 -12.11 12.86 -2.18
C ALA A 160 -13.56 12.56 -2.62
N THR A 161 -14.46 12.51 -1.65
CA THR A 161 -15.89 12.38 -1.90
C THR A 161 -16.38 13.70 -2.49
N GLU A 162 -16.79 13.71 -3.77
CA GLU A 162 -17.33 14.90 -4.44
C GLU A 162 -18.75 15.25 -3.99
N THR A 163 -19.32 14.51 -3.03
CA THR A 163 -20.70 14.69 -2.56
C THR A 163 -20.77 14.76 -1.05
N GLU A 164 -21.25 15.89 -0.55
CA GLU A 164 -21.54 16.20 0.87
C GLU A 164 -22.52 15.20 1.54
N GLY A 165 -23.12 14.28 0.78
CA GLY A 165 -24.03 13.24 1.27
C GLY A 165 -23.38 11.96 1.79
N GLN A 166 -22.08 11.73 1.56
CA GLN A 166 -21.35 10.52 2.01
C GLN A 166 -20.62 10.70 3.36
N ASP A 167 -20.61 11.92 3.92
CA ASP A 167 -20.09 12.18 5.27
C ASP A 167 -21.06 11.73 6.37
N TYR A 168 -22.26 11.24 6.02
CA TYR A 168 -23.21 10.67 6.97
C TYR A 168 -22.99 9.16 7.15
N GLY A 169 -22.04 8.84 8.03
CA GLY A 169 -21.71 7.48 8.44
C GLY A 169 -20.24 7.13 8.18
N SER A 170 -19.50 6.79 9.25
CA SER A 170 -18.16 6.21 9.10
C SER A 170 -18.28 4.80 8.51
N TRP A 171 -17.45 4.44 7.54
CA TRP A 171 -17.34 3.06 7.07
C TRP A 171 -16.84 2.16 8.21
N PRO A 172 -17.66 1.21 8.71
CA PRO A 172 -17.20 0.27 9.72
C PRO A 172 -16.12 -0.64 9.12
N VAL A 173 -15.04 -0.89 9.87
CA VAL A 173 -13.87 -1.61 9.35
C VAL A 173 -14.19 -3.05 8.98
N GLU A 174 -15.15 -3.67 9.66
CA GLU A 174 -15.69 -5.00 9.37
C GLU A 174 -16.44 -5.04 8.04
N ARG A 175 -17.14 -3.96 7.67
CA ARG A 175 -17.80 -3.84 6.37
C ARG A 175 -16.75 -3.71 5.27
N LEU A 176 -15.75 -2.85 5.45
CA LEU A 176 -14.64 -2.73 4.49
C LEU A 176 -13.87 -4.04 4.35
N SER A 177 -13.72 -4.79 5.44
CA SER A 177 -13.03 -6.10 5.42
C SER A 177 -13.80 -7.11 4.59
N ALA A 178 -15.12 -7.19 4.78
CA ALA A 178 -15.98 -8.05 3.97
C ALA A 178 -15.92 -7.69 2.48
N GLU A 179 -15.79 -6.40 2.14
CA GLU A 179 -15.61 -5.96 0.75
C GLU A 179 -14.24 -6.38 0.18
N ILE A 180 -13.15 -6.19 0.92
CA ILE A 180 -11.81 -6.60 0.46
C ILE A 180 -11.73 -8.10 0.20
N GLU A 181 -12.33 -8.94 1.05
CA GLU A 181 -12.29 -10.40 0.91
C GLU A 181 -13.03 -10.93 -0.33
N LYS A 182 -13.84 -10.11 -1.01
CA LYS A 182 -14.42 -10.47 -2.31
C LYS A 182 -13.37 -10.58 -3.42
N LEU A 183 -12.19 -9.96 -3.25
CA LEU A 183 -11.11 -10.07 -4.20
C LEU A 183 -10.51 -11.48 -4.16
N PRO A 184 -10.23 -12.10 -5.31
CA PRO A 184 -9.62 -13.42 -5.32
C PRO A 184 -8.18 -13.38 -4.79
N ARG A 185 -7.75 -14.49 -4.21
CA ARG A 185 -6.34 -14.72 -3.86
C ARG A 185 -5.51 -14.81 -5.14
N TYR A 186 -4.27 -14.30 -5.10
CA TYR A 186 -3.32 -14.51 -6.20
C TYR A 186 -2.62 -15.84 -6.03
N GLU A 187 -2.43 -16.53 -7.14
CA GLU A 187 -1.53 -17.66 -7.20
C GLU A 187 -0.08 -17.18 -7.13
N VAL A 188 0.55 -17.35 -5.97
CA VAL A 188 1.96 -17.04 -5.78
C VAL A 188 2.77 -18.28 -6.16
N LYS A 189 3.34 -18.31 -7.36
CA LYS A 189 4.33 -19.33 -7.71
C LYS A 189 5.56 -19.14 -6.84
N ALA A 190 6.05 -20.22 -6.24
CA ALA A 190 7.33 -20.20 -5.54
C ALA A 190 8.39 -19.65 -6.50
N LEU A 191 9.19 -18.69 -6.03
CA LEU A 191 10.35 -18.23 -6.78
C LEU A 191 11.26 -19.45 -6.97
N GLN A 192 11.45 -19.90 -8.21
CA GLN A 192 12.45 -20.91 -8.50
C GLN A 192 13.79 -20.33 -8.07
N SER A 193 14.42 -20.95 -7.06
CA SER A 193 15.80 -20.65 -6.69
C SER A 193 16.67 -20.99 -7.89
N SER A 194 17.19 -19.96 -8.56
CA SER A 194 18.31 -20.06 -9.50
C SER A 194 19.60 -19.79 -8.75
#